data_AF-A0A317YG47-F1
#
_entry.id   AF-A0A317YG47-F1
#
_cell.length_a   1.000
_cell.length_b   1.000
_cell.length_c   1.000
_cell.angle_alpha   90.00
_cell.angle_beta   90.00
_cell.angle_gamma   90.00
#
_symmetry.space_group_name_H-M   'P 1'
#
loop_
_entity.id
_entity.type
_entity.pdbx_description
1 polymer ?
#
loop_
_entity_poly.entity_id
_entity_poly.type
_entity_poly.pdbx_seq_one_letter_code
_entity_poly.pdbx_strand_id
1 'polypeptide(L)'
;MTVRETLAFSARCQGVGMRYDMLTELSRREKEANIKPDPDVDVYMKAISVEGQESVVTDYILKILGLEICADTMVGDSMIRGISGGQKKHVTTGICNLQLN
;
A
#
# COMPACT_ATOMS: atom_id res chain seq x y z
N MET A 1 -6.89 -14.99 8.05
CA MET A 1 -6.29 -13.74 7.55
C MET A 1 -7.11 -13.25 6.37
N THR A 2 -7.68 -12.05 6.50
CA THR A 2 -8.46 -11.37 5.46
C THR A 2 -7.52 -10.71 4.44
N VAL A 3 -8.07 -10.28 3.31
CA VAL A 3 -7.30 -9.55 2.29
C VAL A 3 -6.72 -8.25 2.86
N ARG A 4 -7.52 -7.51 3.62
CA ARG A 4 -7.11 -6.28 4.32
C ARG A 4 -5.96 -6.53 5.28
N GLU A 5 -6.09 -7.53 6.15
CA GLU A 5 -5.05 -7.90 7.12
C GLU A 5 -3.75 -8.31 6.41
N THR A 6 -3.86 -9.02 5.29
CA THR A 6 -2.71 -9.46 4.51
C THR A 6 -1.93 -8.27 3.94
N LEU A 7 -2.63 -7.32 3.31
CA LEU A 7 -1.99 -6.13 2.76
C LEU A 7 -1.43 -5.21 3.84
N ALA A 8 -2.16 -5.03 4.95
CA ALA A 8 -1.67 -4.26 6.10
C ALA A 8 -0.42 -4.89 6.72
N PHE A 9 -0.37 -6.23 6.80
CA PHE A 9 0.81 -6.94 7.26
C PHE A 9 2.00 -6.76 6.31
N SER A 10 1.80 -6.90 5.00
CA SER A 10 2.84 -6.63 4.00
C SER A 10 3.35 -5.19 4.04
N ALA A 11 2.47 -4.21 4.25
CA ALA A 11 2.85 -2.81 4.39
C ALA A 11 3.75 -2.57 5.62
N ARG A 12 3.44 -3.23 6.76
CA ARG A 12 4.29 -3.21 7.96
C ARG A 12 5.66 -3.83 7.73
N CYS A 13 5.73 -4.94 6.99
CA CYS A 13 6.98 -5.63 6.72
C CYS A 13 7.99 -4.80 5.91
N GLN A 14 7.56 -3.78 5.15
CA GLN A 14 8.48 -2.82 4.51
C GLN A 14 9.04 -1.76 5.47
N GLY A 15 8.35 -1.51 6.58
CA GLY A 15 8.63 -0.37 7.45
C GLY A 15 8.42 0.99 6.79
N VAL A 16 8.59 2.04 7.59
CA VAL A 16 8.47 3.44 7.15
C VAL A 16 9.80 4.06 6.72
N GLY A 17 10.93 3.46 7.11
CA GLY A 17 12.26 4.06 6.93
C GLY A 17 12.60 4.36 5.47
N MET A 18 12.33 3.41 4.57
CA MET A 18 12.58 3.59 3.13
C MET A 18 11.69 4.65 2.50
N ARG A 19 10.45 4.81 3.00
CA ARG A 19 9.53 5.85 2.53
C ARG A 19 10.01 7.23 2.96
N TYR A 20 10.45 7.36 4.21
CA TYR A 20 10.98 8.62 4.75
C TYR A 20 12.24 9.08 3.99
N ASP A 21 13.17 8.18 3.72
CA ASP A 21 14.38 8.48 2.95
C ASP A 21 14.04 8.87 1.51
N MET A 22 13.11 8.16 0.87
CA MET A 22 12.62 8.46 -0.48
C MET A 22 11.93 9.82 -0.56
N LEU A 23 11.05 10.15 0.40
CA LEU A 23 10.39 11.46 0.46
C LEU A 23 11.38 12.60 0.67
N THR A 24 12.39 12.38 1.51
CA THR A 24 13.43 13.37 1.77
C THR A 24 14.21 13.69 0.51
N GLU A 25 14.58 12.65 -0.26
CA GLU A 25 15.29 12.82 -1.52
C GLU A 25 14.40 13.40 -2.64
N LEU A 26 13.12 13.03 -2.70
CA LEU A 26 12.14 13.63 -3.62
C LEU A 26 11.97 15.12 -3.33
N SER A 27 11.75 15.49 -2.07
CA SER A 27 11.60 16.90 -1.66
C SER A 27 12.82 17.76 -2.02
N ARG A 28 14.02 17.17 -1.98
CA ARG A 28 15.26 17.86 -2.40
C ARG A 28 15.25 18.12 -3.91
N ARG A 29 14.92 17.10 -4.71
CA ARG A 29 14.88 17.20 -6.19
C ARG A 29 13.77 18.11 -6.69
N GLU A 30 12.60 18.08 -6.05
CA GLU A 30 11.47 18.94 -6.40
C GLU A 30 11.80 20.42 -6.15
N LYS A 31 12.50 20.73 -5.04
CA LYS A 31 13.01 22.08 -4.77
C LYS A 31 14.05 22.52 -5.79
N GLU A 32 14.94 21.63 -6.20
CA GLU A 32 15.96 21.93 -7.24
C GLU A 32 15.35 22.14 -8.62
N ALA A 33 14.30 21.38 -8.95
CA ALA A 33 13.57 21.50 -10.22
C ALA A 33 12.48 22.59 -10.20
N ASN A 34 12.24 23.23 -9.06
CA ASN A 34 11.16 24.21 -8.84
C ASN A 34 9.76 23.67 -9.21
N ILE A 35 9.56 22.36 -9.02
CA ILE A 35 8.30 21.67 -9.27
C ILE A 35 7.50 21.69 -7.97
N LYS A 36 6.26 22.18 -8.04
CA LYS A 36 5.32 22.04 -6.93
C LYS A 36 4.52 20.74 -7.12
N PRO A 37 4.62 19.78 -6.20
CA PRO A 37 3.73 18.63 -6.21
C PRO A 37 2.29 19.11 -5.99
N ASP A 38 1.35 18.35 -6.56
CA ASP A 38 -0.07 18.56 -6.32
C ASP A 38 -0.36 18.47 -4.81
N PRO A 39 -1.17 19.39 -4.23
CA PRO A 39 -1.43 19.43 -2.80
C PRO A 39 -1.99 18.12 -2.23
N ASP A 40 -2.84 17.41 -2.98
CA ASP A 40 -3.46 16.17 -2.51
C ASP A 40 -2.44 15.03 -2.50
N VAL A 41 -1.53 15.02 -3.47
CA VAL A 41 -0.43 14.06 -3.56
C VAL A 41 0.61 14.30 -2.46
N ASP A 42 0.98 15.56 -2.18
CA ASP A 42 1.92 15.89 -1.09
C ASP A 42 1.35 15.54 0.29
N VAL A 43 0.06 15.80 0.52
CA VAL A 43 -0.63 15.42 1.75
C VAL A 43 -0.65 13.90 1.91
N TYR A 44 -0.96 13.15 0.85
CA TYR A 44 -0.90 11.70 0.87
C TYR A 44 0.53 11.22 1.17
N MET A 45 1.53 11.74 0.45
CA MET A 45 2.93 11.32 0.57
C MET A 45 3.47 11.58 2.00
N LYS A 46 3.09 12.69 2.63
CA LYS A 46 3.44 12.97 4.03
C LYS A 46 2.69 12.07 5.01
N ALA A 47 1.39 11.82 4.79
CA ALA A 47 0.60 10.97 5.66
C ALA A 47 1.14 9.53 5.71
N ILE A 48 1.58 8.98 4.57
CA ILE A 48 2.16 7.63 4.49
C ILE A 48 3.56 7.53 5.11
N SER A 49 4.21 8.67 5.40
CA SER A 49 5.53 8.73 6.02
C SER A 49 5.47 8.68 7.55
N VAL A 50 4.27 8.84 8.12
CA VAL A 50 4.05 8.84 9.58
C VAL A 50 3.75 7.42 10.03
N GLU A 51 4.45 6.96 11.07
CA GLU A 51 4.17 5.67 11.70
C GLU A 51 2.72 5.59 12.20
N GLY A 52 2.06 4.47 11.93
CA GLY A 52 0.67 4.23 12.34
C GLY A 52 -0.41 4.60 11.30
N GLN A 53 -0.04 5.16 10.14
CA GLN A 53 -0.98 5.44 9.02
C GLN A 53 -0.99 4.33 7.94
N GLU A 54 -0.62 3.10 8.31
CA GLU A 54 -0.57 1.93 7.41
C GLU A 54 -1.96 1.55 6.87
N SER A 55 -3.01 1.86 7.61
CA SER A 55 -4.40 1.64 7.21
C SER A 55 -4.78 2.44 5.97
N VAL A 56 -4.33 3.69 5.86
CA VAL A 56 -4.64 4.60 4.75
C VAL A 56 -4.01 4.10 3.44
N VAL A 57 -2.76 3.65 3.52
CA VAL A 57 -2.06 3.03 2.38
C VAL A 57 -2.79 1.77 1.93
N THR A 58 -3.18 0.93 2.89
CA THR A 58 -3.87 -0.33 2.62
C THR A 58 -5.23 -0.08 1.96
N ASP A 59 -5.99 0.89 2.44
CA ASP A 59 -7.29 1.27 1.87
C ASP A 59 -7.16 1.83 0.45
N TYR A 60 -6.12 2.62 0.20
CA TYR A 60 -5.84 3.15 -1.13
C TYR A 60 -5.48 2.04 -2.12
N ILE A 61 -4.65 1.09 -1.69
CA ILE A 61 -4.25 -0.06 -2.52
C ILE A 61 -5.44 -1.01 -2.77
N LEU A 62 -6.30 -1.21 -1.78
CA LEU A 62 -7.55 -1.99 -1.95
C LEU A 62 -8.45 -1.37 -3.02
N LYS A 63 -8.58 -0.04 -3.06
CA LYS A 63 -9.34 0.68 -4.08
C LYS A 63 -8.70 0.58 -5.46
N ILE A 64 -7.39 0.79 -5.58
CA ILE A 64 -6.67 0.71 -6.87
C ILE A 64 -6.79 -0.69 -7.48
N LEU A 65 -6.66 -1.73 -6.66
CA LEU A 65 -6.72 -3.13 -7.12
C LEU A 65 -8.16 -3.64 -7.31
N GLY A 66 -9.18 -2.85 -6.97
CA GLY A 66 -10.59 -3.25 -7.04
C GLY A 66 -10.95 -4.38 -6.08
N LEU A 67 -10.27 -4.45 -4.93
CA LEU A 67 -10.44 -5.51 -3.93
C LEU A 67 -11.29 -5.07 -2.73
N GLU A 68 -11.87 -3.87 -2.79
CA GLU A 68 -12.74 -3.31 -1.74
C GLU A 68 -13.88 -4.24 -1.33
N ILE A 69 -14.53 -4.92 -2.28
CA ILE A 69 -15.63 -5.87 -2.03
C ILE A 69 -15.14 -7.11 -1.28
N CYS A 70 -13.86 -7.46 -1.42
CA CYS A 70 -13.26 -8.66 -0.83
C CYS A 70 -12.30 -8.34 0.32
N ALA A 71 -12.23 -7.08 0.78
CA ALA A 71 -11.29 -6.64 1.79
C ALA A 71 -11.40 -7.45 3.09
N ASP A 72 -12.64 -7.71 3.52
CA ASP A 72 -12.94 -8.41 4.78
C ASP A 72 -13.23 -9.91 4.58
N THR A 73 -13.07 -10.41 3.34
CA THR A 73 -13.16 -11.84 3.04
C THR A 73 -11.85 -12.53 3.38
N MET A 74 -11.91 -13.75 3.91
CA MET A 74 -10.72 -14.57 4.11
C MET A 74 -10.08 -14.92 2.77
N VAL A 75 -8.75 -14.74 2.65
CA VAL A 75 -8.00 -15.12 1.44
C VAL A 75 -8.22 -16.61 1.12
N GLY A 76 -8.27 -17.43 2.16
CA GLY A 76 -8.44 -18.87 2.05
C GLY A 76 -7.19 -19.58 1.54
N ASP A 77 -7.20 -20.89 1.73
CA ASP A 77 -6.12 -21.78 1.32
C ASP A 77 -6.73 -23.07 0.73
N SER A 78 -5.91 -24.03 0.34
CA SER A 78 -6.36 -25.29 -0.26
C SER A 78 -7.40 -26.05 0.58
N MET A 79 -7.41 -25.83 1.91
CA MET A 79 -8.37 -26.43 2.85
C MET A 79 -9.52 -25.49 3.28
N ILE A 80 -9.43 -24.18 3.01
CA ILE A 80 -10.42 -23.19 3.45
C ILE A 80 -10.86 -22.36 2.25
N ARG A 81 -12.16 -22.45 1.91
CA ARG A 81 -12.74 -21.63 0.83
C ARG A 81 -12.57 -20.14 1.14
N GLY A 82 -11.98 -19.41 0.20
CA GLY A 82 -11.75 -17.97 0.31
C GLY A 82 -12.05 -17.25 -1.00
N ILE A 83 -11.15 -16.35 -1.41
CA ILE A 83 -11.31 -15.51 -2.61
C ILE A 83 -11.09 -16.29 -3.91
N SER A 84 -11.58 -15.74 -5.03
CA SER A 84 -11.37 -16.33 -6.35
C SER A 84 -9.90 -16.28 -6.77
N GLY A 85 -9.49 -17.16 -7.70
CA GLY A 85 -8.11 -17.20 -8.20
C GLY A 85 -7.64 -15.89 -8.85
N GLY A 86 -8.53 -15.18 -9.55
CA GLY A 86 -8.24 -13.86 -10.12
C GLY A 86 -7.99 -12.80 -9.04
N GLN A 87 -8.82 -12.79 -7.99
CA GLN A 87 -8.63 -11.91 -6.84
C GLN A 87 -7.32 -12.24 -6.10
N LYS A 88 -6.99 -13.53 -5.96
CA LYS A 88 -5.71 -13.96 -5.38
C LYS A 88 -4.52 -13.41 -6.16
N LYS A 89 -4.59 -13.37 -7.50
CA LYS A 89 -3.56 -12.76 -8.34
C LYS A 89 -3.41 -11.26 -8.08
N HIS A 90 -4.51 -10.51 -7.99
CA HIS A 90 -4.47 -9.08 -7.67
C HIS A 90 -3.89 -8.81 -6.28
N VAL A 91 -4.27 -9.63 -5.28
CA VAL A 91 -3.70 -9.55 -3.92
C VAL A 91 -2.20 -9.79 -3.96
N THR A 92 -1.74 -10.84 -4.65
CA THR A 92 -0.30 -11.10 -4.81
C THR A 92 0.41 -9.97 -5.54
N THR A 93 -0.21 -9.33 -6.53
CA THR A 93 0.35 -8.15 -7.21
C THR A 93 0.48 -6.96 -6.26
N GLY A 94 -0.52 -6.72 -5.41
CA GLY A 94 -0.46 -5.70 -4.37
C GLY A 94 0.69 -5.96 -3.40
N ILE A 95 0.74 -7.17 -2.86
CA ILE A 95 1.81 -7.65 -1.96
C ILE A 95 3.19 -7.49 -2.61
N CYS A 96 3.35 -7.82 -3.89
CA CYS A 96 4.64 -7.75 -4.59
C CYS A 96 5.06 -6.32 -4.93
N ASN A 97 4.13 -5.42 -5.26
CA ASN A 97 4.44 -3.99 -5.48
C ASN A 97 4.81 -3.28 -4.17
N LEU A 98 4.12 -3.64 -3.09
CA LEU A 98 4.51 -3.27 -1.74
C LEU A 98 5.92 -3.88 -1.46
N GLN A 99 6.06 -5.19 -1.63
CA GLN A 99 7.26 -6.02 -1.76
C GLN A 99 8.62 -5.39 -2.13
N LEU A 100 8.62 -4.78 -3.32
CA LEU A 100 9.76 -4.74 -4.24
C LEU A 100 10.55 -3.42 -4.24
N ASN A 101 10.28 -2.50 -3.33
CA ASN A 101 11.05 -1.27 -3.19
C ASN A 101 11.88 -1.28 -1.92
#